data_AF-A0A2N4UA85-F1
#
_entry.id   AF-A0A2N4UA85-F1
#
_cell.length_a   1.000
_cell.length_b   1.000
_cell.length_c   1.000
_cell.angle_alpha   90.00
_cell.angle_beta   90.00
_cell.angle_gamma   90.00
#
_symmetry.space_group_name_H-M   'P 1'
#
loop_
_entity.id
_entity.type
_entity.pdbx_description
1 polymer ?
#
loop_
_entity_poly.entity_id
_entity_poly.type
_entity_poly.pdbx_seq_one_letter_code
_entity_poly.pdbx_strand_id
1 'polypeptide(L)'
;MIEKTDTGYVIHYDILGLVYWMLSRHEEVGRIDLDKHGRFPARSSHAFKHGYLERPIVDEWLAILAQVVQRTWPQLELVKSEFSVRVSHDVDTPARYGFSSIGRLLRTMVGDVLRRREVLEALRAPLIWAQSKEKLHSSDPFNTFNWIMSTSERYKINSAFYFICGKTYPARDARYDIRHPAIRELMRRIHVRGHEIGLHPSYNTYKRPDIIASEARVLMRACSEEGIKQASWGGRMHYLRWQTPATLYGWEQAGMAYDSTLTYADRPGFRCGTCHEYPAFDPVAGTALQLRIRPLIAMECTVLAPRYMNLGSGDIALKKFIQLKQSCRAVNGNFTLLWHNTLLERHQERTLYEHVLAA
;
A
#
# COMPACT_ATOMS: atom_id res chain seq x y z
N MET A 1 30.91 -16.31 -13.14
CA MET A 1 29.70 -16.47 -12.30
C MET A 1 28.82 -17.61 -12.81
N ILE A 2 28.64 -17.76 -14.13
CA ILE A 2 28.04 -18.95 -14.73
C ILE A 2 29.10 -19.63 -15.58
N GLU A 3 29.26 -20.93 -15.39
CA GLU A 3 30.21 -21.78 -16.09
C GLU A 3 29.46 -22.83 -16.88
N LYS A 4 29.82 -23.03 -18.16
CA LYS A 4 29.30 -24.13 -18.97
C LYS A 4 30.15 -25.37 -18.70
N THR A 5 29.50 -26.51 -18.47
CA THR A 5 30.12 -27.82 -18.28
C THR A 5 29.68 -28.76 -19.39
N ASP A 6 30.27 -29.96 -19.45
CA ASP A 6 29.91 -30.98 -20.45
C ASP A 6 28.44 -31.40 -20.36
N THR A 7 27.86 -31.36 -19.16
CA THR A 7 26.49 -31.81 -18.88
C THR A 7 25.51 -30.67 -18.60
N GLY A 8 25.91 -29.39 -18.67
CA GLY A 8 25.02 -28.26 -18.40
C GLY A 8 25.73 -26.99 -17.96
N TYR A 9 25.25 -26.37 -16.88
CA TYR A 9 25.78 -25.11 -16.36
C TYR A 9 25.90 -25.15 -14.82
N VAL A 10 26.94 -24.50 -14.30
CA VAL A 10 27.14 -24.24 -12.87
C VAL A 10 26.99 -22.75 -12.62
N ILE A 11 26.12 -22.39 -11.67
CA ILE A 11 25.97 -21.02 -11.19
C ILE A 11 26.73 -20.90 -9.86
N HIS A 12 27.82 -20.16 -9.85
CA HIS A 12 28.70 -19.96 -8.69
C HIS A 12 28.14 -18.93 -7.69
N TYR A 13 26.81 -18.93 -7.53
CA TYR A 13 26.06 -18.00 -6.69
C TYR A 13 24.74 -18.64 -6.26
N ASP A 14 24.39 -18.53 -4.98
CA ASP A 14 23.16 -19.12 -4.44
C ASP A 14 21.94 -18.24 -4.70
N ILE A 15 21.47 -18.25 -5.95
CA ILE A 15 20.28 -17.49 -6.37
C ILE A 15 19.08 -17.86 -5.49
N LEU A 16 18.85 -19.14 -5.22
CA LEU A 16 17.67 -19.59 -4.48
C LEU A 16 17.71 -19.17 -3.00
N GLY A 17 18.87 -19.30 -2.35
CA GLY A 17 19.06 -18.84 -0.97
C GLY A 17 18.89 -17.34 -0.81
N LEU A 18 19.30 -16.55 -1.81
CA LEU A 18 19.13 -15.09 -1.78
C LEU A 18 17.71 -14.65 -2.10
N VAL A 19 17.03 -15.33 -3.04
CA VAL A 19 15.60 -15.16 -3.27
C VAL A 19 14.83 -15.44 -1.97
N TYR A 20 15.15 -16.56 -1.31
CA TYR A 20 14.58 -16.91 -0.01
C TYR A 20 14.82 -15.81 1.04
N TRP A 21 16.07 -15.37 1.21
CA TRP A 21 16.45 -14.35 2.19
C TRP A 21 15.73 -13.02 1.96
N MET A 22 15.60 -12.59 0.69
CA MET A 22 14.90 -11.36 0.31
C MET A 22 13.39 -11.46 0.49
N LEU A 23 12.75 -12.54 0.00
CA LEU A 23 11.29 -12.68 -0.02
C LEU A 23 10.72 -13.00 1.38
N SER A 24 11.42 -13.80 2.18
CA SER A 24 11.01 -14.09 3.57
C SER A 24 11.23 -12.91 4.52
N ARG A 25 11.87 -11.83 4.04
CA ARG A 25 12.31 -10.69 4.85
C ARG A 25 13.15 -11.12 6.06
N HIS A 26 14.01 -12.13 5.88
CA HIS A 26 14.81 -12.69 6.96
C HIS A 26 15.66 -11.63 7.69
N GLU A 27 16.14 -10.60 6.97
CA GLU A 27 16.91 -9.47 7.54
C GLU A 27 16.18 -8.67 8.63
N GLU A 28 14.85 -8.79 8.71
CA GLU A 28 13.99 -8.06 9.63
C GLU A 28 13.68 -8.84 10.91
N VAL A 29 13.97 -10.15 10.95
CA VAL A 29 13.71 -11.01 12.11
C VAL A 29 14.56 -10.54 13.29
N GLY A 30 13.90 -10.27 14.42
CA GLY A 30 14.57 -9.87 15.66
C GLY A 30 15.21 -8.47 15.64
N ARG A 31 14.97 -7.64 14.62
CA ARG A 31 15.54 -6.29 14.54
C ARG A 31 14.98 -5.36 15.61
N ILE A 32 15.87 -4.57 16.19
CA ILE A 32 15.57 -3.58 17.25
C ILE A 32 15.84 -2.13 16.82
N ASP A 33 16.56 -1.94 15.72
CA ASP A 33 16.85 -0.64 15.10
C ASP A 33 15.65 -0.15 14.26
N LEU A 34 14.52 0.02 14.95
CA LEU A 34 13.25 0.44 14.37
C LEU A 34 13.08 1.95 14.46
N ASP A 35 12.25 2.52 13.59
CA ASP A 35 11.90 3.93 13.67
C ASP A 35 10.91 4.24 14.82
N LYS A 36 10.53 5.52 14.98
CA LYS A 36 9.59 5.97 16.02
C LYS A 36 8.18 5.34 15.96
N HIS A 37 7.86 4.62 14.89
CA HIS A 37 6.61 3.88 14.72
C HIS A 37 6.81 2.37 14.91
N GLY A 38 8.03 1.91 15.20
CA GLY A 38 8.36 0.49 15.31
C GLY A 38 8.42 -0.20 13.95
N ARG A 39 8.84 0.51 12.91
CA ARG A 39 8.99 0.01 11.54
C ARG A 39 10.45 -0.19 11.21
N PHE A 40 10.76 -1.20 10.41
CA PHE A 40 12.10 -1.39 9.86
C PHE A 40 12.37 -0.31 8.78
N PRO A 41 13.34 0.61 8.97
CA PRO A 41 13.58 1.70 8.03
C PRO A 41 14.44 1.26 6.84
N ALA A 42 14.26 1.90 5.68
CA ALA A 42 15.04 1.58 4.48
C ALA A 42 16.54 1.69 4.75
N ARG A 43 16.97 2.74 5.48
CA ARG A 43 18.38 2.99 5.81
C ARG A 43 19.07 1.84 6.55
N SER A 44 18.30 1.02 7.27
CA SER A 44 18.81 -0.15 7.98
C SER A 44 18.93 -1.40 7.11
N SER A 45 18.23 -1.42 5.96
CA SER A 45 18.22 -2.54 5.02
C SER A 45 19.54 -2.71 4.29
N HIS A 46 19.86 -3.95 3.96
CA HIS A 46 21.03 -4.24 3.12
C HIS A 46 20.90 -3.58 1.73
N ALA A 47 19.69 -3.62 1.15
CA ALA A 47 19.42 -3.04 -0.17
C ALA A 47 19.72 -1.55 -0.27
N PHE A 48 19.40 -0.78 0.77
CA PHE A 48 19.74 0.64 0.80
C PHE A 48 21.25 0.86 0.97
N LYS A 49 21.87 0.15 1.92
CA LYS A 49 23.31 0.30 2.24
C LYS A 49 24.21 -0.01 1.04
N HIS A 50 23.79 -0.94 0.18
CA HIS A 50 24.52 -1.36 -1.01
C HIS A 50 23.94 -0.81 -2.32
N GLY A 51 23.02 0.15 -2.26
CA GLY A 51 22.60 0.93 -3.43
C GLY A 51 21.74 0.20 -4.46
N TYR A 52 21.04 -0.88 -4.08
CA TYR A 52 20.17 -1.64 -4.98
C TYR A 52 18.68 -1.64 -4.61
N LEU A 53 18.26 -0.84 -3.62
CA LEU A 53 16.85 -0.75 -3.19
C LEU A 53 15.87 -0.39 -4.31
N GLU A 54 16.31 0.39 -5.31
CA GLU A 54 15.47 0.78 -6.46
C GLU A 54 15.53 -0.23 -7.62
N ARG A 55 16.06 -1.44 -7.39
CA ARG A 55 16.08 -2.53 -8.38
C ARG A 55 15.20 -3.71 -7.93
N PRO A 56 14.44 -4.33 -8.85
CA PRO A 56 13.75 -5.60 -8.60
C PRO A 56 14.78 -6.75 -8.63
N ILE A 57 15.74 -6.72 -7.72
CA ILE A 57 16.94 -7.59 -7.76
C ILE A 57 16.60 -9.09 -7.75
N VAL A 58 15.52 -9.49 -7.07
CA VAL A 58 15.03 -10.87 -7.09
C VAL A 58 14.55 -11.25 -8.48
N ASP A 59 13.81 -10.36 -9.14
CA ASP A 59 13.32 -10.60 -10.50
C ASP A 59 14.49 -10.66 -11.50
N GLU A 60 15.53 -9.83 -11.32
CA GLU A 60 16.76 -9.88 -12.11
C GLU A 60 17.53 -11.20 -11.91
N TRP A 61 17.65 -11.70 -10.67
CA TRP A 61 18.25 -13.02 -10.41
C TRP A 61 17.46 -14.16 -11.04
N LEU A 62 16.13 -14.12 -10.96
CA LEU A 62 15.27 -15.12 -11.58
C LEU A 62 15.32 -15.05 -13.12
N ALA A 63 15.53 -13.86 -13.70
CA ALA A 63 15.75 -13.73 -15.14
C ALA A 63 17.08 -14.37 -15.59
N ILE A 64 18.14 -14.29 -14.77
CA ILE A 64 19.40 -15.00 -15.04
C ILE A 64 19.18 -16.52 -14.97
N LEU A 65 18.48 -16.99 -13.93
CA LEU A 65 18.15 -18.41 -13.78
C LEU A 65 17.31 -18.91 -14.96
N ALA A 66 16.29 -18.15 -15.37
CA ALA A 66 15.44 -18.48 -16.51
C ALA A 66 16.25 -18.67 -17.81
N GLN A 67 17.26 -17.83 -18.06
CA GLN A 67 18.13 -18.00 -19.23
C GLN A 67 18.97 -19.28 -19.16
N VAL A 68 19.47 -19.65 -17.98
CA VAL A 68 20.22 -20.92 -17.80
C VAL A 68 19.29 -22.12 -18.00
N VAL A 69 18.09 -22.07 -17.42
CA VAL A 69 17.04 -23.08 -17.56
C VAL A 69 16.69 -23.29 -19.04
N GLN A 70 16.43 -22.21 -19.80
CA GLN A 70 16.11 -22.30 -21.23
C GLN A 70 17.27 -22.81 -22.08
N ARG A 71 18.52 -22.47 -21.75
CA ARG A 71 19.70 -23.02 -22.46
C ARG A 71 19.89 -24.52 -22.18
N THR A 72 19.46 -24.99 -21.02
CA THR A 72 19.57 -26.39 -20.61
C THR A 72 18.40 -27.21 -21.16
N TRP A 73 17.20 -26.64 -21.15
CA TRP A 73 15.97 -27.26 -21.65
C TRP A 73 15.25 -26.31 -22.62
N PRO A 74 15.66 -26.27 -23.90
CA PRO A 74 15.11 -25.32 -24.88
C PRO A 74 13.62 -25.46 -25.15
N GLN A 75 13.05 -26.65 -24.89
CA GLN A 75 11.63 -26.95 -25.08
C GLN A 75 10.78 -26.64 -23.84
N LEU A 76 11.39 -26.23 -22.72
CA LEU A 76 10.65 -25.89 -21.51
C LEU A 76 10.01 -24.50 -21.67
N GLU A 77 8.69 -24.46 -21.76
CA GLU A 77 7.94 -23.21 -21.75
C GLU A 77 7.87 -22.63 -20.34
N LEU A 78 8.47 -21.45 -20.16
CA LEU A 78 8.38 -20.70 -18.90
C LEU A 78 7.11 -19.85 -18.88
N VAL A 79 6.45 -19.82 -17.72
CA VAL A 79 5.30 -18.93 -17.47
C VAL A 79 5.76 -17.49 -17.63
N LYS A 80 5.05 -16.74 -18.47
CA LYS A 80 5.29 -15.31 -18.68
C LYS A 80 4.30 -14.49 -17.86
N SER A 81 4.80 -13.46 -17.20
CA SER A 81 3.98 -12.43 -16.57
C SER A 81 3.79 -11.25 -17.52
N GLU A 82 2.76 -10.46 -17.29
CA GLU A 82 2.53 -9.20 -17.99
C GLU A 82 2.61 -8.05 -16.99
N PHE A 83 3.21 -6.94 -17.44
CA PHE A 83 3.26 -5.72 -16.63
C PHE A 83 1.85 -5.25 -16.26
N SER A 84 1.65 -4.91 -14.99
CA SER A 84 0.40 -4.34 -14.52
C SER A 84 0.60 -3.18 -13.55
N VAL A 85 -0.44 -2.36 -13.39
CA VAL A 85 -0.47 -1.26 -12.42
C VAL A 85 -1.56 -1.54 -11.40
N ARG A 86 -1.21 -1.50 -10.11
CA ARG A 86 -2.13 -1.72 -9.00
C ARG A 86 -2.15 -0.48 -8.13
N VAL A 87 -3.30 0.17 -8.01
CA VAL A 87 -3.44 1.40 -7.22
C VAL A 87 -4.29 1.12 -6.00
N SER A 88 -3.84 1.60 -4.85
CA SER A 88 -4.56 1.47 -3.58
C SER A 88 -4.62 2.81 -2.84
N HIS A 89 -5.63 2.95 -1.99
CA HIS A 89 -5.92 4.15 -1.22
C HIS A 89 -6.28 3.75 0.21
N ASP A 90 -5.48 4.20 1.18
CA ASP A 90 -5.79 4.02 2.60
C ASP A 90 -6.80 5.10 3.00
N VAL A 91 -7.98 4.65 3.48
CA VAL A 91 -9.09 5.53 3.87
C VAL A 91 -8.91 5.93 5.34
N ASP A 92 -7.89 6.73 5.63
CA ASP A 92 -7.59 7.18 7.00
C ASP A 92 -8.48 8.35 7.43
N THR A 93 -8.59 9.33 6.54
CA THR A 93 -9.30 10.59 6.78
C THR A 93 -10.19 10.91 5.57
N PRO A 94 -11.39 10.31 5.49
CA PRO A 94 -12.29 10.48 4.35
C PRO A 94 -12.96 11.86 4.28
N ALA A 95 -12.92 12.64 5.37
CA ALA A 95 -13.43 14.00 5.44
C ALA A 95 -12.54 14.86 6.36
N ARG A 96 -12.30 16.12 5.97
CA ARG A 96 -11.54 17.09 6.77
C ARG A 96 -12.36 17.54 7.97
N TYR A 97 -13.64 17.82 7.74
CA TYR A 97 -14.54 18.35 8.77
C TYR A 97 -15.38 17.24 9.40
N GLY A 98 -15.90 16.31 8.59
CA GLY A 98 -16.72 15.19 9.05
C GLY A 98 -16.08 14.35 10.17
N PHE A 99 -16.93 13.60 10.90
CA PHE A 99 -16.52 12.71 12.00
C PHE A 99 -15.77 13.37 13.17
N SER A 100 -15.74 14.71 13.21
CA SER A 100 -15.05 15.46 14.25
C SER A 100 -16.02 15.94 15.32
N SER A 101 -15.59 15.98 16.59
CA SER A 101 -16.31 16.70 17.64
C SER A 101 -16.29 18.21 17.40
N ILE A 102 -17.25 18.96 17.93
CA ILE A 102 -17.35 20.42 17.79
C ILE A 102 -16.03 21.15 18.16
N GLY A 103 -15.43 20.82 19.31
CA GLY A 103 -14.16 21.45 19.71
C GLY A 103 -12.99 21.17 18.75
N ARG A 104 -13.03 20.05 18.02
CA ARG A 104 -12.04 19.71 17.00
C ARG A 104 -12.34 20.41 15.68
N LEU A 105 -13.61 20.53 15.30
CA LEU A 105 -14.04 21.34 14.16
C LEU A 105 -13.51 22.78 14.30
N LEU A 106 -13.73 23.40 15.47
CA LEU A 106 -13.22 24.75 15.76
C LEU A 106 -11.69 24.82 15.62
N ARG A 107 -10.96 23.82 16.15
CA ARG A 107 -9.50 23.75 16.02
C ARG A 107 -9.06 23.61 14.55
N THR A 108 -9.75 22.81 13.76
CA THR A 108 -9.49 22.67 12.31
C THR A 108 -9.70 24.02 11.63
N MET A 109 -10.84 24.68 11.85
CA MET A 109 -11.14 26.00 11.29
C MET A 109 -10.07 27.05 11.64
N VAL A 110 -9.60 27.08 12.89
CA VAL A 110 -8.50 27.97 13.30
C VAL A 110 -7.21 27.65 12.52
N GLY A 111 -6.90 26.37 12.32
CA GLY A 111 -5.78 25.94 11.47
C GLY A 111 -5.94 26.35 10.00
N ASP A 112 -7.17 26.30 9.48
CA ASP A 112 -7.48 26.66 8.10
C ASP A 112 -7.25 28.16 7.86
N VAL A 113 -7.67 29.00 8.81
CA VAL A 113 -7.42 30.45 8.77
C VAL A 113 -5.94 30.77 8.97
N LEU A 114 -5.33 30.29 10.06
CA LEU A 114 -3.99 30.75 10.47
C LEU A 114 -2.84 30.10 9.71
N ARG A 115 -2.96 28.80 9.40
CA ARG A 115 -1.87 28.03 8.77
C ARG A 115 -2.06 27.88 7.27
N ARG A 116 -3.30 27.57 6.84
CA ARG A 116 -3.59 27.34 5.41
C ARG A 116 -4.01 28.59 4.67
N ARG A 117 -4.44 29.64 5.38
CA ARG A 117 -4.97 30.90 4.82
C ARG A 117 -6.22 30.68 3.95
N GLU A 118 -7.00 29.67 4.27
CA GLU A 118 -8.21 29.24 3.56
C GLU A 118 -9.48 29.73 4.31
N VAL A 119 -9.66 31.05 4.42
CA VAL A 119 -10.74 31.64 5.23
C VAL A 119 -12.13 31.20 4.76
N LEU A 120 -12.35 31.12 3.45
CA LEU A 120 -13.65 30.69 2.89
C LEU A 120 -13.98 29.25 3.26
N GLU A 121 -12.99 28.36 3.31
CA GLU A 121 -13.18 26.97 3.71
C GLU A 121 -13.51 26.85 5.19
N ALA A 122 -12.85 27.66 6.04
CA ALA A 122 -13.18 27.74 7.46
C ALA A 122 -14.64 28.17 7.68
N LEU A 123 -15.15 29.14 6.90
CA LEU A 123 -16.55 29.60 7.00
C LEU A 123 -17.56 28.53 6.55
N ARG A 124 -17.19 27.67 5.59
CA ARG A 124 -18.04 26.58 5.10
C ARG A 124 -18.00 25.34 6.00
N ALA A 125 -16.96 25.20 6.83
CA ALA A 125 -16.72 24.03 7.65
C ALA A 125 -17.93 23.58 8.52
N PRO A 126 -18.68 24.47 9.20
CA PRO A 126 -19.84 24.05 10.00
C PRO A 126 -20.97 23.43 9.17
N LEU A 127 -21.22 23.98 7.98
CA LEU A 127 -22.22 23.45 7.04
C LEU A 127 -21.81 22.07 6.54
N ILE A 128 -20.56 21.96 6.08
CA ILE A 128 -19.98 20.70 5.58
C ILE A 128 -20.03 19.63 6.68
N TRP A 129 -19.63 19.98 7.90
CA TRP A 129 -19.69 19.09 9.06
C TRP A 129 -21.11 18.61 9.35
N ALA A 130 -22.09 19.52 9.42
CA ALA A 130 -23.48 19.20 9.74
C ALA A 130 -24.14 18.32 8.67
N GLN A 131 -23.71 18.46 7.41
CA GLN A 131 -24.25 17.71 6.26
C GLN A 131 -23.49 16.41 5.95
N SER A 132 -22.41 16.10 6.66
CA SER A 132 -21.61 14.87 6.47
C SER A 132 -22.11 13.68 7.31
N LYS A 133 -23.43 13.47 7.39
CA LYS A 133 -24.05 12.41 8.21
C LYS A 133 -24.34 11.15 7.41
N GLU A 134 -25.19 11.26 6.40
CA GLU A 134 -25.61 10.13 5.56
C GLU A 134 -24.64 9.84 4.41
N LYS A 135 -23.92 10.86 3.96
CA LYS A 135 -22.90 10.77 2.91
C LYS A 135 -21.80 11.79 3.18
N LEU A 136 -20.62 11.55 2.64
CA LEU A 136 -19.56 12.57 2.65
C LEU A 136 -20.01 13.78 1.83
N HIS A 137 -19.90 14.98 2.40
CA HIS A 137 -20.27 16.20 1.70
C HIS A 137 -19.37 16.41 0.47
N SER A 138 -19.95 16.78 -0.68
CA SER A 138 -19.22 16.90 -1.96
C SER A 138 -18.17 18.02 -1.95
N SER A 139 -18.39 19.07 -1.16
CA SER A 139 -17.43 20.16 -0.98
C SER A 139 -16.39 19.92 0.13
N ASP A 140 -16.42 18.77 0.82
CA ASP A 140 -15.32 18.48 1.76
C ASP A 140 -14.03 18.22 0.95
N PRO A 141 -12.93 18.95 1.22
CA PRO A 141 -11.72 18.88 0.40
C PRO A 141 -11.04 17.50 0.43
N PHE A 142 -11.32 16.65 1.42
CA PHE A 142 -10.79 15.30 1.50
C PHE A 142 -11.70 14.25 0.83
N ASN A 143 -12.93 14.62 0.45
CA ASN A 143 -13.84 13.75 -0.28
C ASN A 143 -13.50 13.71 -1.78
N THR A 144 -12.31 13.22 -2.10
CA THR A 144 -11.77 13.13 -3.47
C THR A 144 -12.08 11.79 -4.15
N PHE A 145 -12.77 10.88 -3.45
CA PHE A 145 -13.02 9.50 -3.90
C PHE A 145 -13.69 9.39 -5.26
N ASN A 146 -14.66 10.25 -5.57
CA ASN A 146 -15.30 10.24 -6.90
C ASN A 146 -14.30 10.55 -8.00
N TRP A 147 -13.44 11.54 -7.80
CA TRP A 147 -12.39 11.91 -8.74
C TRP A 147 -11.35 10.79 -8.88
N ILE A 148 -10.90 10.20 -7.76
CA ILE A 148 -9.96 9.07 -7.76
C ILE A 148 -10.50 7.91 -8.60
N MET A 149 -11.73 7.47 -8.33
CA MET A 149 -12.35 6.36 -9.04
C MET A 149 -12.52 6.69 -10.53
N SER A 150 -13.02 7.89 -10.88
CA SER A 150 -13.18 8.30 -12.29
C SER A 150 -11.84 8.36 -13.02
N THR A 151 -10.80 8.85 -12.36
CA THR A 151 -9.44 8.86 -12.95
C THR A 151 -8.93 7.43 -13.16
N SER A 152 -9.13 6.54 -12.19
CA SER A 152 -8.69 5.13 -12.28
C SER A 152 -9.42 4.40 -13.42
N GLU A 153 -10.72 4.58 -13.55
CA GLU A 153 -11.55 4.02 -14.62
C GLU A 153 -11.10 4.48 -16.02
N ARG A 154 -10.73 5.76 -16.19
CA ARG A 154 -10.18 6.27 -17.47
C ARG A 154 -8.93 5.50 -17.93
N TYR A 155 -8.14 5.00 -16.98
CA TYR A 155 -6.95 4.19 -17.25
C TYR A 155 -7.20 2.68 -17.11
N LYS A 156 -8.47 2.25 -17.02
CA LYS A 156 -8.87 0.84 -16.84
C LYS A 156 -8.26 0.18 -15.60
N ILE A 157 -8.10 0.97 -14.53
CA ILE A 157 -7.56 0.52 -13.25
C ILE A 157 -8.70 0.34 -12.25
N ASN A 158 -8.81 -0.87 -11.69
CA ASN A 158 -9.66 -1.16 -10.54
C ASN A 158 -8.86 -0.91 -9.26
N SER A 159 -8.93 0.30 -8.72
CA SER A 159 -8.27 0.65 -7.46
C SER A 159 -8.86 -0.09 -6.26
N ALA A 160 -8.04 -0.24 -5.21
CA ALA A 160 -8.45 -0.79 -3.92
C ALA A 160 -8.53 0.30 -2.84
N PHE A 161 -9.53 0.23 -1.97
CA PHE A 161 -9.74 1.17 -0.87
C PHE A 161 -9.74 0.42 0.46
N TYR A 162 -8.80 0.75 1.34
CA TYR A 162 -8.61 0.03 2.60
C TYR A 162 -9.15 0.84 3.79
N PHE A 163 -10.05 0.22 4.57
CA PHE A 163 -10.78 0.90 5.65
C PHE A 163 -10.31 0.46 7.03
N ILE A 164 -10.16 1.44 7.93
CA ILE A 164 -9.85 1.20 9.33
C ILE A 164 -11.09 0.68 10.05
N CYS A 165 -10.97 -0.50 10.65
CA CYS A 165 -12.09 -1.23 11.28
C CYS A 165 -11.96 -1.34 12.80
N GLY A 166 -10.98 -0.67 13.40
CA GLY A 166 -10.80 -0.62 14.85
C GLY A 166 -10.12 0.67 15.31
N LYS A 167 -9.83 0.73 16.61
CA LYS A 167 -9.29 1.95 17.25
C LYS A 167 -8.36 1.60 18.40
N THR A 168 -7.31 0.84 18.11
CA THR A 168 -6.30 0.46 19.12
C THR A 168 -5.37 1.62 19.52
N TYR A 169 -5.36 2.71 18.75
CA TYR A 169 -4.72 3.97 19.11
C TYR A 169 -5.49 5.18 18.55
N PRO A 170 -6.49 5.71 19.29
CA PRO A 170 -7.38 6.78 18.82
C PRO A 170 -6.71 8.04 18.24
N ALA A 171 -5.48 8.34 18.68
CA ALA A 171 -4.73 9.50 18.21
C ALA A 171 -4.14 9.32 16.80
N ARG A 172 -3.99 8.09 16.32
CA ARG A 172 -3.47 7.77 14.99
C ARG A 172 -4.52 7.14 14.08
N ASP A 173 -5.48 6.40 14.64
CA ASP A 173 -6.55 5.73 13.89
C ASP A 173 -7.61 6.67 13.33
N ALA A 174 -8.41 6.13 12.40
CA ALA A 174 -9.53 6.79 11.80
C ALA A 174 -10.49 7.39 12.84
N ARG A 175 -11.01 8.58 12.50
CA ARG A 175 -12.04 9.24 13.32
C ARG A 175 -13.40 8.61 13.12
N TYR A 176 -13.68 8.14 11.91
CA TYR A 176 -14.94 7.50 11.58
C TYR A 176 -15.06 6.12 12.23
N ASP A 177 -16.28 5.60 12.23
CA ASP A 177 -16.58 4.19 12.47
C ASP A 177 -17.07 3.62 11.14
N ILE A 178 -16.62 2.42 10.76
CA ILE A 178 -17.03 1.81 9.49
C ILE A 178 -18.54 1.62 9.38
N ARG A 179 -19.24 1.53 10.52
CA ARG A 179 -20.70 1.43 10.61
C ARG A 179 -21.42 2.75 10.33
N HIS A 180 -20.70 3.87 10.30
CA HIS A 180 -21.30 5.18 10.10
C HIS A 180 -21.95 5.30 8.70
N PRO A 181 -23.18 5.83 8.57
CA PRO A 181 -23.91 5.88 7.30
C PRO A 181 -23.11 6.49 6.13
N ALA A 182 -22.43 7.62 6.35
CA ALA A 182 -21.56 8.20 5.33
C ALA A 182 -20.41 7.30 4.84
N ILE A 183 -19.88 6.42 5.70
CA ILE A 183 -18.83 5.47 5.32
C ILE A 183 -19.45 4.28 4.59
N ARG A 184 -20.60 3.80 5.05
CA ARG A 184 -21.41 2.79 4.34
C ARG A 184 -21.73 3.22 2.92
N GLU A 185 -22.16 4.47 2.76
CA GLU A 185 -22.45 5.09 1.48
C GLU A 185 -21.23 5.13 0.57
N LEU A 186 -20.06 5.53 1.11
CA LEU A 186 -18.81 5.50 0.35
C LEU A 186 -18.45 4.08 -0.08
N MET A 187 -18.55 3.09 0.80
CA MET A 187 -18.29 1.68 0.49
C MET A 187 -19.20 1.17 -0.63
N ARG A 188 -20.51 1.45 -0.57
CA ARG A 188 -21.44 1.08 -1.65
C ARG A 188 -21.04 1.71 -2.98
N ARG A 189 -20.70 3.01 -3.00
CA ARG A 189 -20.25 3.69 -4.22
C ARG A 189 -18.98 3.08 -4.81
N ILE A 190 -18.00 2.76 -3.97
CA ILE A 190 -16.76 2.09 -4.39
C ILE A 190 -17.09 0.74 -5.04
N HIS A 191 -17.90 -0.08 -4.36
CA HIS A 191 -18.25 -1.41 -4.84
C HIS A 191 -19.04 -1.38 -6.17
N VAL A 192 -20.07 -0.55 -6.28
CA VAL A 192 -20.91 -0.42 -7.49
C VAL A 192 -20.08 -0.03 -8.72
N ARG A 193 -18.98 0.69 -8.52
CA ARG A 193 -18.05 1.10 -9.59
C ARG A 193 -16.99 0.04 -9.91
N GLY A 194 -17.02 -1.12 -9.28
CA GLY A 194 -16.12 -2.24 -9.54
C GLY A 194 -14.75 -2.13 -8.86
N HIS A 195 -14.60 -1.21 -7.91
CA HIS A 195 -13.37 -1.06 -7.13
C HIS A 195 -13.34 -2.01 -5.92
N GLU A 196 -12.13 -2.33 -5.47
CA GLU A 196 -11.92 -3.25 -4.36
C GLU A 196 -12.05 -2.56 -3.00
N ILE A 197 -12.59 -3.26 -2.02
CA ILE A 197 -12.63 -2.86 -0.61
C ILE A 197 -11.81 -3.84 0.21
N GLY A 198 -10.96 -3.32 1.09
CA GLY A 198 -10.12 -4.15 1.95
C GLY A 198 -9.89 -3.58 3.35
N LEU A 199 -9.07 -4.28 4.12
CA LEU A 199 -8.82 -3.99 5.52
C LEU A 199 -7.62 -3.05 5.70
N HIS A 200 -7.77 -2.06 6.57
CA HIS A 200 -6.66 -1.25 7.06
C HIS A 200 -6.57 -1.38 8.60
N PRO A 201 -5.97 -2.45 9.14
CA PRO A 201 -6.02 -2.72 10.58
C PRO A 201 -5.48 -1.56 11.41
N SER A 202 -6.09 -1.30 12.57
CA SER A 202 -5.77 -0.15 13.42
C SER A 202 -4.33 -0.19 13.96
N TYR A 203 -3.82 0.94 14.43
CA TYR A 203 -2.40 1.25 14.56
C TYR A 203 -1.57 0.22 15.35
N ASN A 204 -2.07 -0.33 16.47
CA ASN A 204 -1.32 -1.26 17.33
C ASN A 204 -1.55 -2.75 17.00
N THR A 205 -2.26 -3.07 15.92
CA THR A 205 -2.64 -4.47 15.59
C THR A 205 -1.49 -5.34 15.08
N TYR A 206 -0.40 -4.76 14.57
CA TYR A 206 0.72 -5.51 13.95
C TYR A 206 1.42 -6.55 14.85
N LYS A 207 1.20 -6.49 16.17
CA LYS A 207 1.70 -7.45 17.17
C LYS A 207 0.59 -8.31 17.80
N ARG A 208 -0.62 -8.20 17.26
CA ARG A 208 -1.86 -8.72 17.85
C ARG A 208 -2.69 -9.43 16.77
N PRO A 209 -2.31 -10.66 16.40
CA PRO A 209 -3.02 -11.46 15.39
C PRO A 209 -4.53 -11.54 15.66
N ASP A 210 -4.88 -11.71 16.93
CA ASP A 210 -6.25 -11.77 17.43
C ASP A 210 -7.07 -10.52 17.08
N ILE A 211 -6.46 -9.34 17.17
CA ILE A 211 -7.14 -8.08 16.87
C ILE A 211 -7.27 -7.88 15.35
N ILE A 212 -6.26 -8.24 14.55
CA ILE A 212 -6.37 -8.21 13.07
C ILE A 212 -7.57 -9.06 12.62
N ALA A 213 -7.68 -10.29 13.12
CA ALA A 213 -8.81 -11.18 12.82
C ALA A 213 -10.15 -10.63 13.34
N SER A 214 -10.17 -9.90 14.45
CA SER A 214 -11.38 -9.23 14.94
C SER A 214 -11.82 -8.07 14.03
N GLU A 215 -10.89 -7.23 13.58
CA GLU A 215 -11.17 -6.10 12.71
C GLU A 215 -11.55 -6.55 11.30
N ALA A 216 -10.96 -7.65 10.82
CA ALA A 216 -11.37 -8.33 9.60
C ALA A 216 -12.84 -8.77 9.67
N ARG A 217 -13.27 -9.39 10.77
CA ARG A 217 -14.68 -9.76 10.95
C ARG A 217 -15.61 -8.55 10.96
N VAL A 218 -15.16 -7.43 11.52
CA VAL A 218 -15.92 -6.16 11.47
C VAL A 218 -16.09 -5.70 10.02
N LEU A 219 -15.01 -5.67 9.22
CA LEU A 219 -15.08 -5.35 7.79
C LEU A 219 -16.01 -6.28 7.02
N MET A 220 -15.89 -7.59 7.24
CA MET A 220 -16.65 -8.59 6.51
C MET A 220 -18.14 -8.51 6.81
N ARG A 221 -18.50 -8.34 8.09
CA ARG A 221 -19.88 -8.05 8.50
C ARG A 221 -20.37 -6.78 7.83
N ALA A 222 -19.54 -5.75 7.87
CA ALA A 222 -19.81 -4.48 7.26
C ALA A 222 -20.12 -4.58 5.77
N CYS A 223 -19.33 -5.33 5.01
CA CYS A 223 -19.58 -5.55 3.59
C CYS A 223 -20.83 -6.40 3.34
N SER A 224 -21.06 -7.44 4.15
CA SER A 224 -22.24 -8.30 4.03
C SER A 224 -23.54 -7.53 4.23
N GLU A 225 -23.62 -6.66 5.25
CA GLU A 225 -24.79 -5.80 5.51
C GLU A 225 -25.11 -4.85 4.34
N GLU A 226 -24.09 -4.46 3.59
CA GLU A 226 -24.18 -3.55 2.44
C GLU A 226 -24.30 -4.27 1.09
N GLY A 227 -24.41 -5.61 1.09
CA GLY A 227 -24.50 -6.42 -0.12
C GLY A 227 -23.21 -6.44 -0.97
N ILE A 228 -22.07 -6.05 -0.39
CA ILE A 228 -20.78 -5.96 -1.07
C ILE A 228 -20.18 -7.37 -1.18
N LYS A 229 -20.00 -7.86 -2.40
CA LYS A 229 -19.44 -9.19 -2.71
C LYS A 229 -18.13 -9.07 -3.47
N GLN A 230 -17.10 -9.79 -3.02
CA GLN A 230 -15.78 -9.83 -3.65
C GLN A 230 -15.22 -11.24 -3.58
N ALA A 231 -14.42 -11.62 -4.58
CA ALA A 231 -13.82 -12.96 -4.65
C ALA A 231 -12.73 -13.20 -3.60
N SER A 232 -12.05 -12.13 -3.19
CA SER A 232 -10.94 -12.19 -2.24
C SER A 232 -10.86 -10.90 -1.44
N TRP A 233 -10.28 -10.97 -0.26
CA TRP A 233 -10.09 -9.85 0.65
C TRP A 233 -8.61 -9.69 0.96
N GLY A 234 -8.15 -8.46 1.06
CA GLY A 234 -6.80 -8.16 1.51
C GLY A 234 -6.73 -6.77 2.08
N GLY A 235 -5.53 -6.20 2.13
CA GLY A 235 -5.38 -4.86 2.68
C GLY A 235 -3.94 -4.46 2.97
N ARG A 236 -3.80 -3.55 3.93
CA ARG A 236 -2.52 -2.95 4.30
C ARG A 236 -2.53 -2.62 5.78
N MET A 237 -1.43 -2.84 6.49
CA MET A 237 -1.26 -2.42 7.87
C MET A 237 -1.10 -0.90 7.98
N HIS A 238 -1.81 -0.31 8.94
CA HIS A 238 -1.74 1.11 9.20
C HIS A 238 -0.31 1.56 9.58
N TYR A 239 0.11 2.68 8.99
CA TYR A 239 1.47 3.23 9.07
C TYR A 239 2.57 2.34 8.46
N LEU A 240 2.25 1.26 7.74
CA LEU A 240 3.20 0.26 7.27
C LEU A 240 3.89 -0.51 8.41
N ARG A 241 3.24 -0.60 9.57
CA ARG A 241 3.79 -1.34 10.72
C ARG A 241 3.72 -2.83 10.46
N TRP A 242 4.83 -3.50 10.76
CA TRP A 242 5.01 -4.91 10.45
C TRP A 242 5.95 -5.56 11.46
N GLN A 243 5.62 -6.78 11.87
CA GLN A 243 6.51 -7.64 12.64
C GLN A 243 6.41 -9.06 12.12
N THR A 244 7.49 -9.57 11.54
CA THR A 244 7.60 -10.98 11.17
C THR A 244 7.88 -11.83 12.42
N PRO A 245 7.17 -12.96 12.65
CA PRO A 245 6.02 -13.47 11.88
C PRO A 245 4.64 -13.02 12.41
N ALA A 246 4.57 -12.29 13.53
CA ALA A 246 3.30 -11.97 14.19
C ALA A 246 2.24 -11.36 13.25
N THR A 247 2.61 -10.42 12.39
CA THR A 247 1.67 -9.80 11.45
C THR A 247 1.17 -10.79 10.39
N LEU A 248 2.03 -11.70 9.92
CA LEU A 248 1.67 -12.75 8.94
C LEU A 248 0.55 -13.63 9.47
N TYR A 249 0.69 -14.12 10.70
CA TYR A 249 -0.33 -14.96 11.32
C TYR A 249 -1.66 -14.22 11.52
N GLY A 250 -1.63 -12.92 11.80
CA GLY A 250 -2.86 -12.13 11.90
C GLY A 250 -3.61 -12.04 10.58
N TRP A 251 -2.91 -11.85 9.46
CA TRP A 251 -3.50 -11.84 8.12
C TRP A 251 -4.05 -13.21 7.72
N GLU A 252 -3.31 -14.29 7.99
CA GLU A 252 -3.78 -15.66 7.72
C GLU A 252 -4.99 -16.04 8.58
N GLN A 253 -4.94 -15.76 9.89
CA GLN A 253 -6.08 -15.98 10.80
C GLN A 253 -7.32 -15.17 10.41
N ALA A 254 -7.13 -13.99 9.83
CA ALA A 254 -8.19 -13.16 9.30
C ALA A 254 -8.83 -13.72 8.01
N GLY A 255 -8.27 -14.78 7.42
CA GLY A 255 -8.73 -15.36 6.15
C GLY A 255 -8.47 -14.45 4.95
N MET A 256 -7.46 -13.59 5.04
CA MET A 256 -7.14 -12.63 3.99
C MET A 256 -6.27 -13.29 2.92
N ALA A 257 -6.60 -13.07 1.66
CA ALA A 257 -5.88 -13.64 0.53
C ALA A 257 -4.55 -12.95 0.29
N TYR A 258 -4.42 -11.67 0.66
CA TYR A 258 -3.18 -10.92 0.46
C TYR A 258 -2.95 -9.76 1.44
N ASP A 259 -1.69 -9.40 1.63
CA ASP A 259 -1.22 -8.18 2.28
C ASP A 259 -0.44 -7.31 1.28
N SER A 260 -0.62 -5.99 1.32
CA SER A 260 0.13 -5.04 0.48
C SER A 260 1.12 -4.16 1.27
N THR A 261 1.36 -4.44 2.55
CA THR A 261 2.10 -3.56 3.47
C THR A 261 3.56 -3.32 3.11
N LEU A 262 4.25 -4.33 2.59
CA LEU A 262 5.71 -4.31 2.51
C LEU A 262 6.25 -3.29 1.51
N THR A 263 6.57 -2.09 2.03
CA THR A 263 7.43 -1.03 1.48
C THR A 263 8.17 -0.33 2.61
N TYR A 264 9.02 0.64 2.32
CA TYR A 264 9.59 1.52 3.34
C TYR A 264 8.89 2.88 3.37
N ALA A 265 8.72 3.42 4.58
CA ALA A 265 8.11 4.73 4.74
C ALA A 265 9.06 5.88 4.34
N ASP A 266 10.37 5.67 4.43
CA ASP A 266 11.40 6.70 4.21
C ASP A 266 12.03 6.66 2.81
N ARG A 267 11.88 5.55 2.06
CA ARG A 267 12.36 5.41 0.67
C ARG A 267 11.41 4.54 -0.16
N PRO A 268 11.08 4.90 -1.41
CA PRO A 268 10.36 4.01 -2.30
C PRO A 268 11.32 2.95 -2.86
N GLY A 269 10.77 1.90 -3.47
CA GLY A 269 11.56 0.83 -4.10
C GLY A 269 11.11 -0.56 -3.68
N PHE A 270 12.00 -1.52 -3.89
CA PHE A 270 11.70 -2.94 -3.83
C PHE A 270 12.10 -3.50 -2.46
N ARG A 271 11.31 -3.22 -1.41
CA ARG A 271 11.56 -3.76 -0.07
C ARG A 271 11.73 -5.28 -0.09
N CYS A 272 10.90 -5.98 -0.85
CA CYS A 272 10.97 -7.44 -1.00
C CYS A 272 11.95 -7.88 -2.11
N GLY A 273 12.65 -6.96 -2.77
CA GLY A 273 13.49 -7.23 -3.93
C GLY A 273 12.73 -7.62 -5.20
N THR A 274 11.41 -7.72 -5.16
CA THR A 274 10.55 -8.09 -6.29
C THR A 274 9.36 -7.13 -6.41
N CYS A 275 8.78 -7.07 -7.60
CA CYS A 275 7.46 -6.50 -7.86
C CYS A 275 6.41 -7.53 -8.29
N HIS A 276 6.70 -8.81 -8.12
CA HIS A 276 5.72 -9.89 -8.27
C HIS A 276 5.07 -10.23 -6.94
N GLU A 277 3.82 -10.69 -6.99
CA GLU A 277 3.17 -11.27 -5.82
C GLU A 277 3.76 -12.65 -5.52
N TYR A 278 4.02 -12.95 -4.25
CA TYR A 278 4.65 -14.19 -3.83
C TYR A 278 3.96 -14.76 -2.57
N PRO A 279 4.04 -16.07 -2.31
CA PRO A 279 3.48 -16.65 -1.10
C PRO A 279 4.23 -16.16 0.13
N ALA A 280 3.49 -15.79 1.17
CA ALA A 280 4.07 -15.42 2.44
C ALA A 280 4.74 -16.64 3.10
N PHE A 281 5.85 -16.38 3.77
CA PHE A 281 6.65 -17.40 4.42
C PHE A 281 7.12 -16.90 5.78
N ASP A 282 7.03 -17.76 6.78
CA ASP A 282 7.62 -17.52 8.09
C ASP A 282 9.05 -18.09 8.15
N PRO A 283 10.10 -17.23 8.13
CA PRO A 283 11.48 -17.68 8.23
C PRO A 283 11.88 -18.23 9.60
N VAL A 284 11.07 -18.02 10.65
CA VAL A 284 11.35 -18.52 12.01
C VAL A 284 10.87 -19.95 12.16
N ALA A 285 9.63 -20.24 11.77
CA ALA A 285 9.07 -21.59 11.79
C ALA A 285 9.39 -22.42 10.53
N GLY A 286 9.95 -21.80 9.48
CA GLY A 286 10.24 -22.48 8.22
C GLY A 286 8.98 -22.93 7.47
N THR A 287 7.88 -22.18 7.56
CA THR A 287 6.56 -22.60 7.07
C THR A 287 5.96 -21.57 6.10
N ALA A 288 5.36 -22.05 5.01
CA ALA A 288 4.58 -21.22 4.08
C ALA A 288 3.16 -21.00 4.59
N LEU A 289 2.60 -19.82 4.33
CA LEU A 289 1.24 -19.44 4.74
C LEU A 289 0.30 -19.38 3.54
N GLN A 290 -1.00 -19.49 3.81
CA GLN A 290 -2.08 -19.28 2.84
C GLN A 290 -2.38 -17.79 2.63
N LEU A 291 -1.33 -17.00 2.43
CA LEU A 291 -1.36 -15.54 2.26
C LEU A 291 -0.41 -15.16 1.14
N ARG A 292 -0.81 -14.21 0.28
CA ARG A 292 0.10 -13.60 -0.70
C ARG A 292 0.63 -12.26 -0.20
N ILE A 293 1.89 -11.97 -0.47
CA ILE A 293 2.42 -10.61 -0.33
C ILE A 293 2.34 -9.92 -1.68
N ARG A 294 1.77 -8.70 -1.69
CA ARG A 294 1.77 -7.76 -2.82
C ARG A 294 2.70 -6.58 -2.49
N PRO A 295 3.99 -6.63 -2.89
CA PRO A 295 4.93 -5.56 -2.59
C PRO A 295 4.39 -4.18 -2.98
N LEU A 296 4.49 -3.21 -2.07
CA LEU A 296 4.20 -1.83 -2.38
C LEU A 296 5.49 -1.16 -2.87
N ILE A 297 5.48 -0.65 -4.11
CA ILE A 297 6.68 -0.12 -4.75
C ILE A 297 6.84 1.38 -4.46
N ALA A 298 5.74 2.12 -4.51
CA ALA A 298 5.76 3.55 -4.27
C ALA A 298 4.56 3.99 -3.43
N MET A 299 4.81 4.87 -2.47
CA MET A 299 3.79 5.61 -1.72
C MET A 299 4.03 7.09 -1.93
N GLU A 300 2.97 7.84 -2.21
CA GLU A 300 3.07 9.26 -2.52
C GLU A 300 3.74 10.03 -1.37
N CYS A 301 3.36 9.79 -0.12
CA CYS A 301 3.92 10.56 0.97
C CYS A 301 5.42 10.30 1.16
N THR A 302 5.93 9.10 0.84
CA THR A 302 7.37 8.79 0.85
C THR A 302 8.15 9.68 -0.10
N VAL A 303 7.59 9.93 -1.30
CA VAL A 303 8.23 10.71 -2.37
C VAL A 303 8.05 12.21 -2.13
N LEU A 304 6.82 12.64 -1.82
CA LEU A 304 6.45 14.06 -1.83
C LEU A 304 6.79 14.77 -0.51
N ALA A 305 6.64 14.10 0.63
CA ALA A 305 6.57 14.79 1.92
C ALA A 305 7.95 15.25 2.46
N PRO A 306 8.02 16.42 3.14
CA PRO A 306 9.26 16.96 3.70
C PRO A 306 9.96 16.06 4.72
N ARG A 307 9.19 15.24 5.44
CA ARG A 307 9.72 14.28 6.44
C ARG A 307 10.45 13.08 5.82
N TYR A 308 10.36 12.90 4.50
CA TYR A 308 10.96 11.79 3.76
C TYR A 308 11.82 12.32 2.61
N MET A 309 11.48 12.05 1.34
CA MET A 309 12.33 12.48 0.22
C MET A 309 12.18 13.96 -0.15
N ASN A 310 11.10 14.63 0.27
CA ASN A 310 10.88 16.06 0.03
C ASN A 310 10.98 16.48 -1.45
N LEU A 311 10.52 15.65 -2.38
CA LEU A 311 10.59 15.99 -3.81
C LEU A 311 9.46 16.93 -4.27
N GLY A 312 8.48 17.20 -3.39
CA GLY A 312 7.29 17.99 -3.72
C GLY A 312 6.47 17.35 -4.84
N SER A 313 5.56 18.10 -5.46
CA SER A 313 4.63 17.58 -6.49
C SER A 313 5.02 17.96 -7.93
N GLY A 314 6.30 18.22 -8.18
CA GLY A 314 6.82 18.63 -9.49
C GLY A 314 7.44 17.49 -10.32
N ASP A 315 8.12 17.85 -11.40
CA ASP A 315 8.70 16.91 -12.37
C ASP A 315 9.71 15.93 -11.77
N ILE A 316 10.44 16.34 -10.72
CA ILE A 316 11.41 15.47 -10.05
C ILE A 316 10.69 14.29 -9.37
N ALA A 317 9.53 14.53 -8.76
CA ALA A 317 8.71 13.47 -8.18
C ALA A 317 8.11 12.58 -9.28
N LEU A 318 7.61 13.16 -10.37
CA LEU A 318 7.11 12.41 -11.52
C LEU A 318 8.17 11.46 -12.09
N LYS A 319 9.39 11.97 -12.32
CA LYS A 319 10.53 11.17 -12.79
C LYS A 319 10.84 10.00 -11.85
N LYS A 320 10.74 10.20 -10.53
CA LYS A 320 10.96 9.13 -9.55
C LYS A 320 9.89 8.03 -9.66
N PHE A 321 8.61 8.37 -9.79
CA PHE A 321 7.57 7.36 -9.99
C PHE A 321 7.73 6.62 -11.33
N ILE A 322 8.00 7.34 -12.42
CA ILE A 322 8.19 6.75 -13.75
C ILE A 322 9.39 5.80 -13.74
N GLN A 323 10.51 6.18 -13.10
CA GLN A 323 11.68 5.32 -12.96
C GLN A 323 11.29 3.97 -12.32
N LEU A 324 10.59 3.99 -11.19
CA LEU A 324 10.18 2.77 -10.49
C LEU A 324 9.18 1.94 -11.32
N LYS A 325 8.24 2.61 -12.00
CA LYS A 325 7.28 1.98 -12.90
C LYS A 325 7.98 1.28 -14.07
N GLN A 326 9.01 1.91 -14.65
CA GLN A 326 9.85 1.34 -15.71
C GLN A 326 10.65 0.14 -15.20
N SER A 327 11.20 0.18 -13.98
CA SER A 327 11.85 -0.96 -13.36
C SER A 327 10.90 -2.16 -13.22
N CYS A 328 9.64 -1.95 -12.82
CA CYS A 328 8.62 -3.01 -12.81
C CYS A 328 8.32 -3.52 -14.23
N ARG A 329 8.18 -2.61 -15.21
CA ARG A 329 7.89 -2.98 -16.61
C ARG A 329 9.02 -3.79 -17.24
N ALA A 330 10.28 -3.50 -16.92
CA ALA A 330 11.44 -4.20 -17.43
C ALA A 330 11.47 -5.70 -17.06
N VAL A 331 10.79 -6.08 -15.97
CA VAL A 331 10.68 -7.48 -15.51
C VAL A 331 9.25 -8.03 -15.64
N ASN A 332 8.37 -7.34 -16.36
CA ASN A 332 6.94 -7.67 -16.49
C ASN A 332 6.20 -7.86 -15.16
N GLY A 333 6.59 -7.09 -14.13
CA GLY A 333 5.99 -7.16 -12.80
C GLY A 333 4.88 -6.14 -12.55
N ASN A 334 4.49 -5.99 -11.28
CA ASN A 334 3.38 -5.13 -10.87
C ASN A 334 3.91 -3.81 -10.28
N PHE A 335 3.56 -2.69 -10.89
CA PHE A 335 3.76 -1.38 -10.26
C PHE A 335 2.63 -1.11 -9.27
N THR A 336 2.86 -1.45 -8.00
CA THR A 336 1.93 -1.18 -6.91
C THR A 336 2.15 0.22 -6.33
N LEU A 337 1.11 1.04 -6.35
CA LEU A 337 1.11 2.44 -5.92
C LEU A 337 0.09 2.66 -4.79
N LEU A 338 0.51 3.36 -3.75
CA LEU A 338 -0.37 3.89 -2.71
C LEU A 338 -0.47 5.40 -2.86
N TRP A 339 -1.70 5.92 -2.85
CA TRP A 339 -1.98 7.36 -2.86
C TRP A 339 -3.12 7.71 -1.92
N HIS A 340 -2.90 8.62 -0.96
CA HIS A 340 -3.94 9.01 -0.02
C HIS A 340 -4.91 10.04 -0.62
N ASN A 341 -6.20 9.91 -0.31
CA ASN A 341 -7.26 10.82 -0.76
C ASN A 341 -7.02 12.28 -0.33
N THR A 342 -6.32 12.48 0.79
CA THR A 342 -6.01 13.78 1.38
C THR A 342 -4.89 14.54 0.64
N LEU A 343 -4.16 13.88 -0.27
CA LEU A 343 -3.07 14.43 -1.08
C LEU A 343 -3.54 14.71 -2.52
N LEU A 344 -4.83 15.05 -2.68
CA LEU A 344 -5.48 15.34 -3.96
C LEU A 344 -6.43 16.56 -3.86
N GLU A 345 -6.17 17.44 -2.88
CA GLU A 345 -6.90 18.69 -2.69
C GLU A 345 -6.52 19.70 -3.78
N ARG A 346 -5.24 19.71 -4.19
CA ARG A 346 -4.70 20.72 -5.12
C ARG A 346 -4.60 20.19 -6.55
N HIS A 347 -4.76 21.09 -7.51
CA HIS A 347 -4.64 20.78 -8.93
C HIS A 347 -3.30 20.12 -9.29
N GLN A 348 -2.18 20.66 -8.78
CA GLN A 348 -0.85 20.11 -9.06
C GLN A 348 -0.70 18.66 -8.60
N GLU A 349 -1.26 18.31 -7.44
CA GLU A 349 -1.21 16.94 -6.91
C GLU A 349 -2.03 15.98 -7.78
N ARG A 350 -3.19 16.45 -8.26
CA ARG A 350 -4.04 15.71 -9.20
C ARG A 350 -3.35 15.48 -10.54
N THR A 351 -2.72 16.51 -11.10
CA THR A 351 -1.95 16.42 -12.34
C THR A 351 -0.81 15.41 -12.21
N LEU A 352 -0.07 15.44 -11.09
CA LEU A 352 0.99 14.47 -10.84
C LEU A 352 0.44 13.04 -10.79
N TYR A 353 -0.65 12.81 -10.04
CA TYR A 353 -1.30 11.50 -9.96
C TYR A 353 -1.72 10.99 -11.35
N GLU A 354 -2.40 11.82 -12.14
CA GLU A 354 -2.83 11.48 -13.50
C GLU A 354 -1.64 11.10 -14.40
N HIS A 355 -0.56 11.89 -14.38
CA HIS A 355 0.65 11.59 -15.15
C HIS A 355 1.32 10.28 -14.73
N VAL A 356 1.33 9.97 -13.43
CA VAL A 356 1.89 8.69 -12.92
C VAL A 356 1.05 7.50 -13.41
N LEU A 357 -0.28 7.62 -13.48
CA LEU A 357 -1.12 6.55 -14.00
C LEU A 357 -0.98 6.39 -15.52
N ALA A 358 -0.87 7.50 -16.26
CA ALA A 358 -0.83 7.51 -17.72
C ALA A 358 0.45 6.92 -18.36
N ALA A 359 1.60 7.03 -17.68
CA ALA A 359 2.91 6.57 -18.20
C ALA A 359 3.02 5.03 -18.30
#